data_AF-A0A2E9ARG3-F1
#
_entry.id   AF-A0A2E9ARG3-F1
#
_cell.length_a   1.000
_cell.length_b   1.000
_cell.length_c   1.000
_cell.angle_alpha   90.00
_cell.angle_beta   90.00
_cell.angle_gamma   90.00
#
_symmetry.space_group_name_H-M   'P 1'
#
loop_
_entity.id
_entity.type
_entity.pdbx_description
1 polymer ?
#
loop_
_entity_poly.entity_id
_entity_poly.type
_entity_poly.pdbx_seq_one_letter_code
_entity_poly.pdbx_strand_id
1 'polypeptide(L)'
;IWEFTFEQKNTTDVQTYFINDDTTEVVTLNIPMPNNVSKIYIGAYWGEEDEQPGGIVGCDMVTVEVYDTGVSKSQLYSLSSTDASSQDCDADKTEPWDKIWYDYSLDIPNASGFEGTEEEARASWELYNGTGTGEWRIEIRVDTYAVWGTICDCEDGEEVALTISYVEYQVKMSLITQEESVS
;
A
#
# COMPACT_ATOMS: atom_id res chain seq x y z
N ILE A 1 -16.67 -23.05 23.77
CA ILE A 1 -15.92 -21.81 23.45
C ILE A 1 -15.33 -22.02 22.07
N TRP A 2 -15.51 -21.05 21.18
CA TRP A 2 -14.90 -21.04 19.86
C TRP A 2 -13.54 -20.38 19.94
N GLU A 3 -12.56 -20.92 19.23
CA GLU A 3 -11.23 -20.37 19.05
C GLU A 3 -11.12 -19.76 17.66
N PHE A 4 -10.46 -18.62 17.55
CA PHE A 4 -10.16 -17.95 16.29
C PHE A 4 -8.65 -18.03 16.01
N THR A 5 -8.30 -18.52 14.83
CA THR A 5 -6.93 -18.53 14.32
C THR A 5 -6.84 -17.68 13.07
N PHE A 6 -5.82 -16.82 12.98
CA PHE A 6 -5.58 -15.97 11.83
C PHE A 6 -4.41 -16.51 11.02
N GLU A 7 -4.66 -16.81 9.75
CA GLU A 7 -3.60 -17.09 8.79
C GLU A 7 -3.39 -15.85 7.94
N GLN A 8 -2.14 -15.46 7.75
CA GLN A 8 -1.78 -14.28 6.95
C GLN A 8 -0.87 -14.68 5.79
N LYS A 9 -1.05 -13.99 4.66
CA LYS A 9 -0.21 -14.13 3.49
C LYS A 9 0.17 -12.74 3.00
N ASN A 10 1.46 -12.43 3.04
CA ASN A 10 1.99 -11.19 2.51
C ASN A 10 2.34 -11.36 1.01
N THR A 11 1.96 -10.39 0.21
CA THR A 11 2.39 -10.23 -1.19
C THR A 11 3.05 -8.87 -1.31
N THR A 12 4.22 -8.81 -1.95
CA THR A 12 4.93 -7.58 -2.26
C THR A 12 5.39 -7.65 -3.71
N ASP A 13 5.12 -6.60 -4.46
CA ASP A 13 5.52 -6.43 -5.84
C ASP A 13 6.19 -5.05 -6.01
N VAL A 14 7.27 -5.01 -6.75
CA VAL A 14 8.02 -3.78 -7.03
C VAL A 14 8.18 -3.68 -8.53
N GLN A 15 7.65 -2.60 -9.10
CA GLN A 15 7.69 -2.35 -10.54
C GLN A 15 8.23 -0.96 -10.81
N THR A 16 9.04 -0.84 -11.85
CA THR A 16 9.63 0.43 -12.26
C THR A 16 8.94 0.96 -13.50
N TYR A 17 8.62 2.25 -13.50
CA TYR A 17 7.94 2.95 -14.58
C TYR A 17 8.75 4.19 -14.95
N PHE A 18 9.02 4.36 -16.24
CA PHE A 18 9.51 5.64 -16.76
C PHE A 18 8.31 6.51 -17.13
N ILE A 19 8.18 7.65 -16.47
CA ILE A 19 7.02 8.54 -16.59
C ILE A 19 7.49 9.84 -17.20
N ASN A 20 6.98 10.16 -18.39
CA ASN A 20 7.36 11.41 -19.05
C ASN A 20 6.76 12.62 -18.33
N ASP A 21 7.39 13.76 -18.51
CA ASP A 21 6.92 15.03 -18.00
C ASP A 21 5.50 15.38 -18.40
N ASP A 22 4.76 15.97 -17.45
CA ASP A 22 3.37 16.37 -17.60
C ASP A 22 2.44 15.20 -18.02
N THR A 23 2.90 13.95 -17.85
CA THR A 23 2.10 12.74 -18.09
C THR A 23 1.65 12.06 -16.80
N THR A 24 0.75 11.10 -16.93
CA THR A 24 0.21 10.33 -15.81
C THR A 24 0.24 8.86 -16.15
N GLU A 25 0.94 8.09 -15.33
CA GLU A 25 0.92 6.63 -15.37
C GLU A 25 -0.16 6.11 -14.41
N VAL A 26 -0.87 5.06 -14.80
CA VAL A 26 -2.01 4.52 -14.02
C VAL A 26 -1.78 3.05 -13.75
N VAL A 27 -1.50 2.73 -12.49
CA VAL A 27 -1.30 1.36 -12.01
C VAL A 27 -2.56 0.89 -11.30
N THR A 28 -2.97 -0.35 -11.58
CA THR A 28 -4.19 -0.94 -11.01
C THR A 28 -3.87 -2.23 -10.26
N LEU A 29 -4.21 -2.28 -8.98
CA LEU A 29 -4.16 -3.48 -8.14
C LEU A 29 -5.58 -4.01 -7.95
N ASN A 30 -5.86 -5.20 -8.47
CA ASN A 30 -7.15 -5.86 -8.31
C ASN A 30 -7.06 -7.04 -7.35
N ILE A 31 -7.75 -6.96 -6.22
CA ILE A 31 -7.78 -8.01 -5.20
C ILE A 31 -9.15 -8.72 -5.26
N PRO A 32 -9.22 -9.99 -5.71
CA PRO A 32 -10.49 -10.67 -5.90
C PRO A 32 -11.13 -11.14 -4.58
N MET A 33 -12.47 -11.24 -4.59
CA MET A 33 -13.19 -12.01 -3.56
C MET A 33 -12.82 -13.50 -3.67
N PRO A 34 -12.80 -14.27 -2.55
CA PRO A 34 -13.25 -13.92 -1.19
C PRO A 34 -12.09 -13.52 -0.25
N ASN A 35 -11.03 -12.90 -0.76
CA ASN A 35 -9.88 -12.55 0.08
C ASN A 35 -10.27 -11.47 1.12
N ASN A 36 -9.48 -11.36 2.18
CA ASN A 36 -9.59 -10.27 3.15
C ASN A 36 -8.23 -9.64 3.28
N VAL A 37 -8.14 -8.32 3.25
CA VAL A 37 -6.87 -7.61 3.32
C VAL A 37 -6.77 -6.91 4.66
N SER A 38 -5.72 -7.13 5.42
CA SER A 38 -5.50 -6.45 6.71
C SER A 38 -4.63 -5.21 6.56
N LYS A 39 -3.77 -5.18 5.54
CA LYS A 39 -2.83 -4.09 5.32
C LYS A 39 -2.55 -3.92 3.83
N ILE A 40 -2.45 -2.68 3.38
CA ILE A 40 -1.98 -2.30 2.04
C ILE A 40 -0.96 -1.17 2.20
N TYR A 41 0.18 -1.33 1.57
CA TYR A 41 1.25 -0.38 1.52
C TYR A 41 1.55 -0.07 0.04
N ILE A 42 1.57 1.21 -0.29
CA ILE A 42 1.94 1.71 -1.61
C ILE A 42 3.05 2.74 -1.37
N GLY A 43 4.22 2.51 -1.96
CA GLY A 43 5.39 3.36 -1.85
C GLY A 43 5.95 3.70 -3.22
N ALA A 44 6.52 4.88 -3.37
CA ALA A 44 7.23 5.30 -4.56
C ALA A 44 8.61 5.83 -4.18
N TYR A 45 9.61 5.35 -4.93
CA TYR A 45 11.01 5.74 -4.86
C TYR A 45 11.46 6.20 -6.25
N TRP A 46 12.27 7.25 -6.31
CA TRP A 46 12.95 7.68 -7.52
C TRP A 46 14.28 8.34 -7.15
N GLY A 47 15.20 8.39 -8.09
CA GLY A 47 16.55 8.87 -7.85
C GLY A 47 17.21 9.31 -9.14
N GLU A 48 17.95 10.40 -9.05
CA GLU A 48 18.55 11.08 -10.19
C GLU A 48 20.01 10.67 -10.36
N GLU A 49 20.42 10.30 -11.58
CA GLU A 49 21.81 9.88 -11.86
C GLU A 49 22.68 10.98 -12.50
N ASP A 50 22.12 11.99 -13.17
CA ASP A 50 22.86 12.85 -14.11
C ASP A 50 22.71 14.36 -13.87
N GLU A 51 23.22 14.84 -12.73
CA GLU A 51 23.49 16.26 -12.56
C GLU A 51 24.92 16.65 -12.92
N GLN A 52 25.08 17.53 -13.91
CA GLN A 52 26.39 18.01 -14.33
C GLN A 52 27.23 18.55 -13.17
N PRO A 53 28.57 18.39 -13.21
CA PRO A 53 29.45 18.90 -12.17
C PRO A 53 29.46 20.44 -12.18
N GLY A 54 28.58 21.08 -11.40
CA GLY A 54 28.63 22.52 -11.22
C GLY A 54 27.40 23.28 -10.72
N GLY A 55 26.20 22.70 -10.54
CA GLY A 55 25.10 23.57 -10.11
C GLY A 55 23.71 22.97 -9.91
N ILE A 56 23.55 22.36 -8.73
CA ILE A 56 22.34 22.22 -7.90
C ILE A 56 21.32 21.15 -8.30
N VAL A 57 21.29 20.12 -7.42
CA VAL A 57 20.38 18.97 -7.37
C VAL A 57 18.93 19.39 -7.30
N GLY A 58 18.22 19.30 -8.42
CA GLY A 58 16.79 19.55 -8.51
C GLY A 58 16.07 18.35 -9.09
N CYS A 59 15.57 17.47 -8.22
CA CYS A 59 14.72 16.36 -8.66
C CYS A 59 13.38 16.88 -9.18
N ASP A 60 12.83 16.15 -10.15
CA ASP A 60 11.46 16.37 -10.58
C ASP A 60 10.44 16.18 -9.46
N MET A 61 9.30 16.87 -9.61
CA MET A 61 8.20 16.73 -8.67
C MET A 61 7.40 15.48 -9.03
N VAL A 62 7.53 14.44 -8.22
CA VAL A 62 6.71 13.24 -8.34
C VAL A 62 5.47 13.40 -7.48
N THR A 63 4.30 13.13 -8.05
CA THR A 63 3.01 13.07 -7.34
C THR A 63 2.41 11.68 -7.47
N VAL A 64 2.05 11.07 -6.34
CA VAL A 64 1.36 9.77 -6.26
C VAL A 64 0.01 9.95 -5.59
N GLU A 65 -1.06 9.55 -6.25
CA GLU A 65 -2.41 9.56 -5.70
C GLU A 65 -3.02 8.16 -5.69
N VAL A 66 -3.61 7.77 -4.57
CA VAL A 66 -4.25 6.45 -4.39
C VAL A 66 -5.76 6.62 -4.26
N TYR A 67 -6.49 5.90 -5.10
CA TYR A 67 -7.94 5.91 -5.18
C TYR A 67 -8.50 4.53 -4.79
N ASP A 68 -9.36 4.51 -3.78
CA ASP A 68 -10.01 3.32 -3.20
C ASP A 68 -11.49 3.18 -3.61
N THR A 69 -11.93 3.92 -4.62
CA THR A 69 -13.36 3.97 -5.01
C THR A 69 -13.98 2.63 -5.43
N GLY A 70 -13.16 1.67 -5.87
CA GLY A 70 -13.57 0.31 -6.21
C GLY A 70 -13.43 -0.69 -5.07
N VAL A 71 -13.03 -0.24 -3.88
CA VAL A 71 -12.65 -1.08 -2.75
C VAL A 71 -13.82 -1.27 -1.79
N SER A 72 -14.04 -2.52 -1.42
CA SER A 72 -15.03 -2.90 -0.44
C SER A 72 -14.59 -2.56 0.99
N LYS A 73 -15.50 -1.93 1.73
CA LYS A 73 -15.37 -1.62 3.16
C LYS A 73 -14.12 -0.77 3.49
N SER A 74 -13.69 0.11 2.58
CA SER A 74 -12.51 0.95 2.78
C SER A 74 -12.62 1.87 4.01
N GLN A 75 -13.84 2.21 4.43
CA GLN A 75 -14.09 2.99 5.65
C GLN A 75 -13.63 2.33 6.96
N LEU A 76 -13.26 1.05 6.94
CA LEU A 76 -12.70 0.34 8.10
C LEU A 76 -11.18 0.52 8.23
N TYR A 77 -10.50 1.03 7.20
CA TYR A 77 -9.07 1.26 7.23
C TYR A 77 -8.73 2.60 7.87
N SER A 78 -7.60 2.61 8.56
CA SER A 78 -6.89 3.82 8.95
C SER A 78 -5.77 4.07 7.96
N LEU A 79 -5.67 5.30 7.46
CA LEU A 79 -4.60 5.75 6.57
C LEU A 79 -3.51 6.48 7.36
N SER A 80 -2.26 6.06 7.16
CA SER A 80 -1.06 6.81 7.46
C SER A 80 -0.30 7.06 6.16
N SER A 81 0.19 8.26 5.90
CA SER A 81 0.89 8.57 4.65
C SER A 81 1.88 9.72 4.82
N THR A 82 2.74 9.90 3.82
CA THR A 82 3.44 11.18 3.56
C THR A 82 2.50 12.15 2.82
N ASP A 83 3.04 13.30 2.43
CA ASP A 83 2.45 14.11 1.38
C ASP A 83 2.42 13.35 0.05
N ALA A 84 1.44 13.67 -0.78
CA ALA A 84 1.19 13.02 -2.07
C ALA A 84 2.23 13.40 -3.14
N SER A 85 2.94 14.52 -2.95
CA SER A 85 3.88 15.08 -3.91
C SER A 85 5.19 15.43 -3.22
N SER A 86 6.33 15.13 -3.82
CA SER A 86 7.64 15.43 -3.27
C SER A 86 8.70 15.60 -4.37
N GLN A 87 9.76 16.35 -4.03
CA GLN A 87 10.97 16.54 -4.84
C GLN A 87 12.21 15.97 -4.13
N ASP A 88 11.99 15.26 -3.03
CA ASP A 88 13.06 14.64 -2.25
C ASP A 88 13.40 13.28 -2.86
N CYS A 89 14.14 13.28 -3.98
CA CYS A 89 14.63 12.05 -4.62
C CYS A 89 15.92 11.55 -3.97
N ASP A 90 16.32 10.31 -4.30
CA ASP A 90 17.61 9.75 -3.88
C ASP A 90 18.75 10.12 -4.84
N ALA A 91 19.13 11.40 -4.87
CA ALA A 91 20.12 11.92 -5.81
C ALA A 91 21.56 11.43 -5.58
N ASP A 92 21.91 11.01 -4.36
CA ASP A 92 23.24 10.48 -4.04
C ASP A 92 23.26 8.95 -3.88
N LYS A 93 22.12 8.30 -4.10
CA LYS A 93 21.90 6.85 -3.98
C LYS A 93 22.20 6.30 -2.59
N THR A 94 22.02 7.12 -1.55
CA THR A 94 22.20 6.72 -0.15
C THR A 94 20.90 6.45 0.58
N GLU A 95 19.77 6.80 -0.03
CA GLU A 95 18.43 6.75 0.57
C GLU A 95 17.46 5.82 -0.19
N PRO A 96 17.69 4.49 -0.20
CA PRO A 96 16.94 3.53 -1.02
C PRO A 96 15.59 3.16 -0.41
N TRP A 97 14.82 4.15 0.06
CA TRP A 97 13.50 3.97 0.65
C TRP A 97 12.45 4.85 -0.04
N ASP A 98 11.20 4.41 0.03
CA ASP A 98 10.09 5.15 -0.59
C ASP A 98 9.98 6.57 -0.02
N LYS A 99 10.00 7.55 -0.91
CA LYS A 99 9.92 8.99 -0.60
C LYS A 99 8.49 9.46 -0.46
N ILE A 100 7.56 8.81 -1.17
CA ILE A 100 6.12 8.97 -1.00
C ILE A 100 5.52 7.61 -0.63
N TRP A 101 4.70 7.54 0.43
CA TRP A 101 4.05 6.29 0.81
C TRP A 101 2.66 6.47 1.44
N TYR A 102 1.84 5.44 1.27
CA TYR A 102 0.50 5.26 1.81
C TYR A 102 0.41 3.91 2.50
N ASP A 103 0.05 3.90 3.78
CA ASP A 103 -0.15 2.71 4.61
C ASP A 103 -1.62 2.67 5.09
N TYR A 104 -2.39 1.79 4.47
CA TYR A 104 -3.76 1.48 4.86
C TYR A 104 -3.75 0.26 5.77
N SER A 105 -4.19 0.43 7.02
CA SER A 105 -4.25 -0.64 8.01
C SER A 105 -5.67 -0.85 8.54
N LEU A 106 -6.09 -2.12 8.62
CA LEU A 106 -7.36 -2.52 9.19
C LEU A 106 -7.19 -2.81 10.68
N ASP A 107 -8.01 -2.17 11.52
CA ASP A 107 -8.05 -2.49 12.96
C ASP A 107 -8.87 -3.77 13.19
N ILE A 108 -8.17 -4.91 13.09
CA ILE A 108 -8.76 -6.23 13.32
C ILE A 108 -8.89 -6.46 14.82
N PRO A 109 -10.08 -6.84 15.33
CA PRO A 109 -10.27 -7.15 16.73
C PRO A 109 -9.31 -8.23 17.20
N ASN A 110 -8.61 -7.98 18.31
CA ASN A 110 -7.77 -8.97 18.96
C ASN A 110 -8.62 -9.97 19.77
N ALA A 111 -9.50 -10.69 19.08
CA ALA A 111 -10.33 -11.73 19.65
C ALA A 111 -9.71 -13.11 19.36
N SER A 112 -9.25 -13.79 20.41
CA SER A 112 -8.74 -15.17 20.33
C SER A 112 -9.83 -16.23 20.52
N GLY A 113 -11.01 -15.84 20.99
CA GLY A 113 -12.14 -16.74 21.13
C GLY A 113 -13.47 -16.07 21.43
N PHE A 114 -14.54 -16.86 21.39
CA PHE A 114 -15.93 -16.42 21.56
C PHE A 114 -16.75 -17.44 22.35
N GLU A 115 -17.52 -16.99 23.32
CA GLU A 115 -18.47 -17.81 24.07
C GLU A 115 -19.88 -17.65 23.48
N GLY A 116 -20.42 -18.71 22.89
CA GLY A 116 -21.77 -18.70 22.31
C GLY A 116 -21.95 -19.77 21.22
N THR A 117 -22.94 -19.57 20.36
CA THR A 117 -23.22 -20.44 19.23
C THR A 117 -22.24 -20.21 18.08
N GLU A 118 -22.18 -21.18 17.14
CA GLU A 118 -21.37 -21.04 15.91
C GLU A 118 -21.80 -19.81 15.08
N GLU A 119 -23.11 -19.59 15.01
CA GLU A 119 -23.71 -18.52 14.22
C GLU A 119 -23.32 -17.15 14.76
N GLU A 120 -23.38 -16.95 16.08
CA GLU A 120 -22.95 -15.72 16.74
C GLU A 120 -21.44 -15.48 16.59
N ALA A 121 -20.63 -16.55 16.71
CA ALA A 121 -19.19 -16.47 16.51
C ALA A 121 -18.84 -16.06 15.07
N ARG A 122 -19.53 -16.62 14.06
CA ARG A 122 -19.37 -16.25 12.65
C ARG A 122 -19.84 -14.82 12.37
N ALA A 123 -20.99 -14.44 12.91
CA ALA A 123 -21.57 -13.10 12.77
C ALA A 123 -20.62 -12.00 13.28
N SER A 124 -19.79 -12.29 14.29
CA SER A 124 -18.78 -11.36 14.80
C SER A 124 -17.70 -10.99 13.77
N TRP A 125 -17.48 -11.84 12.75
CA TRP A 125 -16.47 -11.66 11.71
C TRP A 125 -17.04 -11.22 10.35
N GLU A 126 -18.36 -11.21 10.16
CA GLU A 126 -18.99 -10.82 8.89
C GLU A 126 -18.63 -9.38 8.48
N LEU A 127 -18.43 -8.47 9.44
CA LEU A 127 -17.98 -7.10 9.16
C LEU A 127 -16.60 -7.09 8.50
N TYR A 128 -15.74 -8.05 8.81
CA TYR A 128 -14.36 -8.13 8.34
C TYR A 128 -14.20 -9.01 7.08
N ASN A 129 -15.22 -9.79 6.72
CA ASN A 129 -15.21 -10.63 5.53
C ASN A 129 -15.28 -9.81 4.22
N GLY A 130 -14.46 -10.14 3.24
CA GLY A 130 -14.32 -9.43 1.96
C GLY A 130 -13.72 -8.03 2.06
N THR A 131 -13.09 -7.64 3.17
CA THR A 131 -12.57 -6.27 3.36
C THR A 131 -11.34 -6.02 2.49
N GLY A 132 -11.27 -4.85 1.84
CA GLY A 132 -10.13 -4.46 1.00
C GLY A 132 -10.10 -5.13 -0.38
N THR A 133 -11.15 -5.88 -0.74
CA THR A 133 -11.29 -6.48 -2.08
C THR A 133 -11.83 -5.46 -3.09
N GLY A 134 -11.42 -5.58 -4.34
CA GLY A 134 -11.77 -4.65 -5.41
C GLY A 134 -10.56 -4.02 -6.08
N GLU A 135 -10.81 -2.90 -6.75
CA GLU A 135 -9.81 -2.18 -7.54
C GLU A 135 -9.23 -1.01 -6.75
N TRP A 136 -7.91 -1.07 -6.51
CA TRP A 136 -7.10 0.03 -6.04
C TRP A 136 -6.42 0.67 -7.25
N ARG A 137 -6.69 1.95 -7.48
CA ARG A 137 -6.13 2.70 -8.61
C ARG A 137 -5.09 3.68 -8.10
N ILE A 138 -3.89 3.62 -8.67
CA ILE A 138 -2.74 4.42 -8.29
C ILE A 138 -2.38 5.27 -9.51
N GLU A 139 -2.41 6.58 -9.38
CA GLU A 139 -1.95 7.51 -10.40
C GLU A 139 -0.58 8.07 -9.98
N ILE A 140 0.37 8.06 -10.90
CA ILE A 140 1.71 8.63 -10.70
C ILE A 140 1.93 9.70 -11.77
N ARG A 141 2.39 10.86 -11.36
CA ARG A 141 2.64 12.03 -12.23
C ARG A 141 4.02 12.57 -11.97
N VAL A 142 4.66 13.04 -13.03
CA VAL A 142 5.94 13.73 -12.99
C VAL A 142 5.71 15.11 -13.60
N ASP A 143 5.89 16.14 -12.79
CA ASP A 143 5.79 17.52 -13.24
C ASP A 143 7.20 18.11 -13.32
N THR A 144 7.54 18.70 -14.47
CA THR A 144 8.83 19.37 -14.65
C THR A 144 9.00 20.48 -13.65
N TYR A 145 10.11 20.47 -12.90
CA TYR A 145 10.37 21.55 -11.98
C TYR A 145 10.98 22.78 -12.69
N ALA A 146 10.12 23.68 -13.17
CA ALA A 146 10.50 24.86 -13.96
C ALA A 146 11.25 26.00 -13.23
N VAL A 147 11.79 25.82 -12.02
CA VAL A 147 12.29 26.94 -11.18
C VAL A 147 13.76 26.85 -10.80
N TRP A 148 14.64 26.62 -11.77
CA TRP A 148 16.09 26.90 -11.64
C TRP A 148 16.63 27.82 -12.75
N GLY A 149 15.99 28.98 -12.96
CA GLY A 149 16.53 30.01 -13.85
C GLY A 149 16.71 29.54 -15.30
N THR A 150 17.78 29.97 -15.98
CA THR A 150 18.05 29.69 -17.40
C THR A 150 18.62 28.29 -17.69
N ILE A 151 18.69 27.40 -16.70
CA ILE A 151 19.14 26.02 -16.88
C ILE A 151 17.86 25.20 -17.04
N CYS A 152 17.66 24.69 -18.26
CA CYS A 152 16.56 23.80 -18.58
C CYS A 152 16.88 22.47 -17.90
N ASP A 153 15.92 21.93 -17.14
CA ASP A 153 15.86 20.49 -16.99
C ASP A 153 15.71 19.91 -18.40
N CYS A 154 16.66 19.10 -18.81
CA CYS A 154 16.70 18.51 -20.14
C CYS A 154 16.27 17.05 -20.11
N GLU A 155 15.93 16.53 -18.94
CA GLU A 155 15.31 15.22 -18.81
C GLU A 155 13.84 15.35 -19.23
N ASP A 156 13.33 14.32 -19.90
CA ASP A 156 11.95 14.30 -20.43
C ASP A 156 11.04 13.44 -19.50
N GLY A 157 11.41 13.26 -18.22
CA GLY A 157 10.71 12.44 -17.24
C GLY A 157 11.60 11.69 -16.24
N GLU A 158 10.96 10.97 -15.32
CA GLU A 158 11.59 10.33 -14.16
C GLU A 158 11.37 8.80 -14.15
N GLU A 159 12.36 8.05 -13.63
CA GLU A 159 12.22 6.61 -13.37
C GLU A 159 11.71 6.35 -11.94
N VAL A 160 10.42 6.04 -11.82
CA VAL A 160 9.77 5.80 -10.53
C VAL A 160 9.61 4.30 -10.26
N ALA A 161 10.21 3.82 -9.17
CA ALA A 161 9.98 2.49 -8.61
C ALA A 161 8.77 2.52 -7.67
N LEU A 162 7.72 1.79 -8.02
CA LEU A 162 6.50 1.64 -7.24
C LEU A 162 6.51 0.31 -6.47
N THR A 163 6.48 0.40 -5.14
CA THR A 163 6.32 -0.71 -4.21
C THR A 163 4.86 -0.87 -3.85
N ILE A 164 4.26 -2.03 -4.13
CA ILE A 164 2.91 -2.39 -3.70
C ILE A 164 3.00 -3.64 -2.82
N SER A 165 2.56 -3.55 -1.57
CA SER A 165 2.50 -4.69 -0.67
C SER A 165 1.14 -4.78 0.00
N TYR A 166 0.59 -5.98 0.12
CA TYR A 166 -0.65 -6.21 0.83
C TYR A 166 -0.64 -7.54 1.58
N VAL A 167 -1.33 -7.55 2.73
CA VAL A 167 -1.43 -8.72 3.60
C VAL A 167 -2.86 -9.25 3.55
N GLU A 168 -3.02 -10.42 2.98
CA GLU A 168 -4.28 -11.15 3.02
C GLU A 168 -4.40 -11.92 4.33
N TYR A 169 -5.61 -12.08 4.87
CA TYR A 169 -5.86 -12.91 6.03
C TYR A 169 -7.10 -13.80 5.89
N GLN A 170 -7.07 -14.91 6.61
CA GLN A 170 -8.19 -15.81 6.78
C GLN A 170 -8.42 -16.09 8.26
N VAL A 171 -9.67 -15.97 8.71
CA VAL A 171 -10.08 -16.38 10.05
C VAL A 171 -10.58 -17.82 10.00
N LYS A 172 -9.87 -18.72 10.70
CA LYS A 172 -10.30 -20.09 10.94
C LYS A 172 -10.94 -20.18 12.32
N MET A 173 -12.05 -20.90 12.40
CA MET A 173 -12.80 -21.08 13.63
C MET A 173 -12.85 -22.57 14.00
N SER A 174 -12.48 -22.88 15.24
CA SER A 174 -12.46 -24.24 15.81
C SER A 174 -13.22 -24.27 17.13
N LEU A 175 -13.83 -25.41 17.46
CA LEU A 175 -14.34 -25.64 18.81
C LEU A 175 -13.15 -25.96 19.71
N ILE A 176 -13.05 -25.28 20.85
CA ILE A 176 -12.20 -25.75 21.95
C ILE A 176 -12.89 -26.97 22.54
N THR A 177 -12.58 -28.16 22.03
CA THR A 177 -12.85 -29.39 22.74
C THR A 177 -11.82 -29.48 23.86
N GLN A 178 -12.26 -29.37 25.11
CA GLN A 178 -11.47 -29.93 26.21
C GLN A 178 -11.29 -31.42 25.89
N GLU A 179 -10.11 -31.81 25.43
CA GLU A 179 -9.71 -33.20 25.60
C GLU A 179 -9.57 -33.41 27.11
N GLU A 180 -10.61 -33.97 27.72
CA GLU A 180 -10.47 -34.62 29.01
C GLU A 180 -9.59 -35.87 28.84
N SER A 181 -8.48 -35.91 29.58
CA SER A 181 -8.04 -37.10 30.32
C SER A 181 -7.12 -36.61 31.44
N VAL A 182 -7.60 -36.48 32.68
CA VAL A 182 -7.68 -37.55 33.69
C VAL A 182 -6.35 -38.29 33.88
N SER A 183 -5.60 -37.88 34.89
CA SER A 183 -5.05 -38.75 35.94
C SER A 183 -4.71 -37.93 37.18
#